data_AF-A0A940MM91-F1
#
_entry.id   AF-A0A940MM91-F1
#
_cell.length_a   1.000
_cell.length_b   1.000
_cell.length_c   1.000
_cell.angle_alpha   90.00
_cell.angle_beta   90.00
_cell.angle_gamma   90.00
#
_symmetry.space_group_name_H-M   'P 1'
#
loop_
_entity.id
_entity.type
_entity.pdbx_description
1 polymer ?
#
loop_
_entity_poly.entity_id
_entity_poly.type
_entity_poly.pdbx_seq_one_letter_code
_entity_poly.pdbx_strand_id
1 'polypeptide(L)'
;MRLVVLAIVASIGAGGASAKDTTETFTPLPSFGECMDGEAARFERALRRLCEMPEDQEFEIGDTRGTGYCGSVGFVLCDRKGALDKVEACQLALAAEQDMLAERIRATLPAPEDVTGRGGDFEQALYPRVHAMAMGLSAGPDCDGDIPQRRTWCIAWEANNRLRDAVLAWQLARYLDAVETAVVAGWAEVPPPKRPQARDGHEDD
;
A
#
# COMPACT_ATOMS: atom_id res chain seq x y z
N MET A 1 -33.05 73.78 18.61
CA MET A 1 -32.48 72.50 19.11
C MET A 1 -32.30 71.56 17.92
N ARG A 2 -31.07 71.42 17.42
CA ARG A 2 -30.71 70.48 16.34
C ARG A 2 -29.64 69.57 16.92
N LEU A 3 -29.94 68.28 17.07
CA LEU A 3 -28.97 67.28 17.47
C LEU A 3 -28.17 66.83 16.24
N VAL A 4 -26.86 66.76 16.46
CA VAL A 4 -25.80 66.41 15.52
C VAL A 4 -25.78 64.89 15.32
N VAL A 5 -25.83 64.43 14.07
CA VAL A 5 -25.55 63.04 13.68
C VAL A 5 -24.05 62.94 13.38
N LEU A 6 -23.32 62.18 14.20
CA LEU A 6 -21.92 61.83 13.91
C LEU A 6 -21.91 60.69 12.89
N ALA A 7 -21.43 60.97 11.68
CA ALA A 7 -21.13 59.97 10.67
C ALA A 7 -19.72 59.41 10.90
N ILE A 8 -19.60 58.10 11.12
CA ILE A 8 -18.33 57.38 11.11
C ILE A 8 -18.04 57.01 9.64
N VAL A 9 -17.00 57.61 9.07
CA VAL A 9 -16.47 57.26 7.75
C VAL A 9 -15.66 55.97 7.90
N ALA A 10 -16.17 54.86 7.36
CA ALA A 10 -15.41 53.63 7.21
C ALA A 10 -14.54 53.74 5.96
N SER A 11 -13.24 53.95 6.16
CA SER A 11 -12.23 53.92 5.10
C SER A 11 -12.09 52.50 4.57
N ILE A 12 -12.44 52.29 3.30
CA ILE A 12 -12.16 51.05 2.56
C ILE A 12 -10.65 51.01 2.30
N GLY A 13 -9.91 50.29 3.15
CA GLY A 13 -8.56 49.88 2.85
C GLY A 13 -8.59 48.69 1.90
N ALA A 14 -8.26 48.92 0.64
CA ALA A 14 -7.98 47.88 -0.34
C ALA A 14 -6.67 47.15 0.04
N GLY A 15 -6.76 46.25 1.01
CA GLY A 15 -5.73 45.25 1.27
C GLY A 15 -5.89 44.14 0.25
N GLY A 16 -5.14 44.23 -0.84
CA GLY A 16 -4.96 43.11 -1.77
C GLY A 16 -4.35 41.94 -1.01
N ALA A 17 -5.19 40.99 -0.59
CA ALA A 17 -4.74 39.67 -0.25
C ALA A 17 -4.30 39.03 -1.57
N SER A 18 -3.02 39.16 -1.91
CA SER A 18 -2.39 38.23 -2.84
C SER A 18 -2.65 36.84 -2.27
N ALA A 19 -3.51 36.08 -2.93
CA ALA A 19 -3.54 34.65 -2.79
C ALA A 19 -2.11 34.18 -3.04
N LYS A 20 -1.40 33.81 -1.98
CA LYS A 20 -0.16 33.05 -2.14
C LYS A 20 -0.58 31.81 -2.89
N ASP A 21 -0.15 31.73 -4.14
CA ASP A 21 -0.15 30.49 -4.91
C ASP A 21 0.83 29.55 -4.20
N THR A 22 0.39 28.96 -3.10
CA THR A 22 1.03 27.79 -2.52
C THR A 22 0.60 26.63 -3.40
N THR A 23 1.25 26.53 -4.56
CA THR A 23 1.36 25.25 -5.21
C THR A 23 2.18 24.39 -4.26
N GLU A 24 1.54 23.74 -3.29
CA GLU A 24 2.15 22.68 -2.51
C GLU A 24 2.61 21.63 -3.52
N THR A 25 3.92 21.62 -3.77
CA THR A 25 4.57 20.58 -4.56
C THR A 25 4.59 19.32 -3.70
N PHE A 26 3.43 18.66 -3.59
CA PHE A 26 3.35 17.33 -3.01
C PHE A 26 4.35 16.44 -3.73
N THR A 27 5.18 15.73 -2.96
CA THR A 27 6.01 14.67 -3.52
C THR A 27 5.10 13.72 -4.32
N PRO A 28 5.42 13.43 -5.59
CA PRO A 28 4.63 12.50 -6.39
C PRO A 28 4.46 11.18 -5.65
N LEU A 29 3.21 10.70 -5.57
CA LEU A 29 2.94 9.38 -5.03
C LEU A 29 3.43 8.32 -6.04
N PRO A 30 4.05 7.22 -5.57
CA PRO A 30 4.45 6.14 -6.46
C PRO A 30 3.22 5.47 -7.07
N SER A 31 3.39 4.89 -8.26
CA SER A 31 2.42 3.93 -8.80
C SER A 31 2.28 2.71 -7.88
N PHE A 32 1.21 1.94 -8.07
CA PHE A 32 1.00 0.70 -7.33
C PHE A 32 2.18 -0.28 -7.49
N GLY A 33 2.64 -0.51 -8.72
CA GLY A 33 3.81 -1.35 -9.00
C GLY A 33 5.08 -0.87 -8.29
N GLU A 34 5.45 0.41 -8.44
CA GLU A 34 6.64 0.97 -7.78
C GLU A 34 6.57 0.86 -6.25
N CYS A 35 5.37 1.00 -5.67
CA CYS A 35 5.16 0.79 -4.24
C CYS A 35 5.39 -0.68 -3.85
N MET A 36 4.81 -1.62 -4.61
CA MET A 36 4.96 -3.06 -4.36
C MET A 36 6.42 -3.53 -4.50
N ASP A 37 7.18 -3.02 -5.46
CA ASP A 37 8.62 -3.27 -5.59
C ASP A 37 9.38 -2.81 -4.32
N GLY A 38 9.01 -1.64 -3.82
CA GLY A 38 9.55 -1.08 -2.57
C GLY A 38 9.27 -1.95 -1.36
N GLU A 39 8.05 -2.48 -1.23
CA GLU A 39 7.63 -3.35 -0.14
C GLU A 39 8.25 -4.75 -0.21
N ALA A 40 8.34 -5.34 -1.40
CA ALA A 40 9.05 -6.59 -1.62
C ALA A 40 10.52 -6.48 -1.19
N ALA A 41 11.20 -5.40 -1.61
CA ALA A 41 12.59 -5.15 -1.22
C ALA A 41 12.71 -4.82 0.27
N ARG A 42 11.71 -4.20 0.91
CA ARG A 42 11.69 -3.96 2.36
C ARG A 42 11.67 -5.27 3.11
N PHE A 43 10.81 -6.20 2.71
CA PHE A 43 10.73 -7.53 3.31
C PHE A 43 12.05 -8.29 3.18
N GLU A 44 12.63 -8.38 1.98
CA GLU A 44 13.91 -9.09 1.76
C GLU A 44 15.07 -8.48 2.56
N ARG A 45 15.12 -7.16 2.71
CA ARG A 45 16.11 -6.51 3.60
C ARG A 45 15.87 -6.81 5.08
N ALA A 46 14.62 -7.00 5.49
CA ALA A 46 14.30 -7.38 6.86
C ALA A 46 14.68 -8.84 7.12
N LEU A 47 14.33 -9.75 6.21
CA LEU A 47 14.67 -11.17 6.29
C LEU A 47 16.19 -11.39 6.29
N ARG A 48 16.94 -10.70 5.42
CA ARG A 48 18.41 -10.79 5.42
C ARG A 48 19.00 -10.33 6.75
N ARG A 49 18.50 -9.23 7.32
CA ARG A 49 18.97 -8.73 8.62
C ARG A 49 18.71 -9.72 9.74
N LEU A 50 17.56 -10.41 9.72
CA LEU A 50 17.29 -11.48 10.68
C LEU A 50 18.36 -12.58 10.63
N CYS A 51 18.76 -13.02 9.44
CA CYS A 51 19.81 -14.04 9.29
C CYS A 51 21.22 -13.56 9.70
N GLU A 52 21.45 -12.25 9.74
CA GLU A 52 22.73 -11.62 10.09
C GLU A 52 22.82 -11.23 11.59
N MET A 53 21.69 -11.22 12.30
CA MET A 53 21.58 -10.77 13.70
C MET A 53 21.50 -11.96 14.68
N PRO A 54 21.73 -11.73 15.99
CA PRO A 54 21.56 -12.76 17.02
C PRO A 54 20.13 -13.34 17.06
N GLU A 55 20.00 -14.59 17.51
CA GLU A 55 18.75 -15.37 17.48
C GLU A 55 17.59 -14.77 18.31
N ASP A 56 17.85 -13.83 19.22
CA ASP A 56 16.85 -13.18 20.07
C ASP A 56 16.17 -11.96 19.41
N GLN A 57 16.52 -11.64 18.15
CA GLN A 57 15.92 -10.53 17.44
C GLN A 57 14.49 -10.86 17.00
N GLU A 58 13.53 -10.09 17.51
CA GLU A 58 12.13 -10.19 17.07
C GLU A 58 11.99 -9.83 15.59
N PHE A 59 11.29 -10.69 14.83
CA PHE A 59 10.93 -10.46 13.44
C PHE A 59 9.42 -10.64 13.27
N GLU A 60 8.75 -9.60 12.76
CA GLU A 60 7.33 -9.66 12.44
C GLU A 60 7.15 -10.48 11.16
N ILE A 61 6.93 -11.79 11.32
CA ILE A 61 6.54 -12.69 10.23
C ILE A 61 5.18 -12.23 9.71
N GLY A 62 5.13 -11.74 8.47
CA GLY A 62 3.87 -11.47 7.79
C GLY A 62 3.34 -10.04 7.85
N ASP A 63 4.19 -9.02 8.01
CA ASP A 63 3.74 -7.62 7.91
C ASP A 63 3.30 -7.26 6.47
N THR A 64 1.99 -7.30 6.24
CA THR A 64 1.35 -6.92 4.96
C THR A 64 0.75 -5.51 4.98
N ARG A 65 1.02 -4.70 6.01
CA ARG A 65 0.53 -3.31 6.08
C ARG A 65 1.06 -2.47 4.91
N GLY A 66 2.29 -2.74 4.48
CA GLY A 66 2.90 -2.13 3.30
C GLY A 66 2.09 -2.39 2.02
N THR A 67 1.70 -3.63 1.76
CA THR A 67 0.84 -4.01 0.63
C THR A 67 -0.52 -3.30 0.70
N GLY A 68 -1.14 -3.27 1.88
CA GLY A 68 -2.38 -2.54 2.11
C GLY A 68 -2.24 -1.03 1.80
N TYR A 69 -1.13 -0.44 2.24
CA TYR A 69 -0.78 0.94 1.92
C TYR A 69 -0.61 1.18 0.42
N CYS A 70 0.07 0.29 -0.32
CA CYS A 70 0.25 0.43 -1.77
C CYS A 70 -1.08 0.47 -2.53
N GLY A 71 -2.04 -0.39 -2.18
CA GLY A 71 -3.38 -0.29 -2.75
C GLY A 71 -4.11 1.01 -2.36
N SER A 72 -3.91 1.49 -1.13
CA SER A 72 -4.49 2.75 -0.65
C SER A 72 -3.94 3.97 -1.39
N VAL A 73 -2.64 3.99 -1.69
CA VAL A 73 -2.00 5.00 -2.55
C VAL A 73 -2.62 4.96 -3.95
N GLY A 74 -2.88 3.78 -4.49
CA GLY A 74 -3.58 3.59 -5.75
C GLY A 74 -4.98 4.25 -5.75
N PHE A 75 -5.76 4.08 -4.68
CA PHE A 75 -7.07 4.74 -4.57
C PHE A 75 -6.93 6.27 -4.59
N VAL A 76 -5.99 6.83 -3.83
CA VAL A 76 -5.74 8.28 -3.81
C VAL A 76 -5.33 8.78 -5.20
N LEU A 77 -4.55 8.03 -5.96
CA LEU A 77 -4.19 8.36 -7.34
C LEU A 77 -5.40 8.35 -8.28
N CYS A 78 -6.33 7.42 -8.08
CA CYS A 78 -7.59 7.36 -8.84
C CYS A 78 -8.53 8.52 -8.49
N ASP A 79 -8.68 8.86 -7.21
CA ASP A 79 -9.56 9.95 -6.77
C ASP A 79 -9.11 11.31 -7.31
N ARG A 80 -7.81 11.48 -7.60
CA ARG A 80 -7.24 12.68 -8.24
C ARG A 80 -7.63 12.87 -9.71
N LYS A 81 -8.32 11.91 -10.35
CA LYS A 81 -8.75 12.01 -11.77
C LYS A 81 -9.96 12.93 -11.99
N GLY A 82 -10.61 13.37 -10.92
CA GLY A 82 -11.64 14.43 -10.91
C GLY A 82 -13.02 13.96 -11.40
N ALA A 83 -13.14 13.51 -12.65
CA ALA A 83 -14.42 13.05 -13.19
C ALA A 83 -14.76 11.63 -12.71
N LEU A 84 -15.98 11.41 -12.24
CA LEU A 84 -16.41 10.15 -11.58
C LEU A 84 -16.17 8.91 -12.45
N ASP A 85 -16.51 8.96 -13.74
CA ASP A 85 -16.27 7.88 -14.71
C ASP A 85 -14.78 7.51 -14.83
N LYS A 86 -13.89 8.50 -14.72
CA LYS A 86 -12.43 8.28 -14.74
C LYS A 86 -11.93 7.69 -13.42
N VAL A 87 -12.51 8.09 -12.29
CA VAL A 87 -12.20 7.51 -10.98
C VAL A 87 -12.61 6.03 -10.97
N GLU A 88 -13.84 5.72 -11.37
CA GLU A 88 -14.38 4.36 -11.44
C GLU A 88 -13.54 3.48 -12.37
N ALA A 89 -13.23 3.95 -13.59
CA ALA A 89 -12.39 3.23 -14.53
C ALA A 89 -10.97 2.98 -13.99
N CYS A 90 -10.39 3.94 -13.27
CA CYS A 90 -9.08 3.80 -12.64
C CYS A 90 -9.10 2.76 -11.51
N GLN A 91 -10.11 2.79 -10.63
CA GLN A 91 -10.24 1.84 -9.53
C GLN A 91 -10.44 0.40 -10.04
N LEU A 92 -11.22 0.21 -11.11
CA LEU A 92 -11.37 -1.11 -11.74
C LEU A 92 -10.07 -1.61 -12.38
N ALA A 93 -9.29 -0.72 -13.02
CA ALA A 93 -7.98 -1.09 -13.55
C ALA A 93 -6.99 -1.47 -12.44
N LEU A 94 -6.99 -0.73 -11.34
CA LEU A 94 -6.19 -1.04 -10.15
C LEU A 94 -6.57 -2.39 -9.55
N ALA A 95 -7.87 -2.68 -9.43
CA ALA A 95 -8.36 -3.98 -8.95
C ALA A 95 -7.83 -5.14 -9.83
N ALA A 96 -7.89 -4.98 -11.15
CA ALA A 96 -7.37 -5.96 -12.09
C ALA A 96 -5.84 -6.14 -11.95
N GLU A 97 -5.09 -5.05 -11.78
CA GLU A 97 -3.64 -5.11 -11.55
C GLU A 97 -3.29 -5.86 -10.24
N GLN A 98 -4.03 -5.61 -9.17
CA GLN A 98 -3.88 -6.26 -7.87
C GLN A 98 -4.21 -7.76 -7.95
N ASP A 99 -5.31 -8.13 -8.59
CA ASP A 99 -5.70 -9.53 -8.77
C ASP A 99 -4.68 -10.28 -9.65
N MET A 100 -4.21 -9.65 -10.74
CA MET A 100 -3.15 -10.24 -11.58
C MET A 100 -1.85 -10.44 -10.80
N LEU A 101 -1.46 -9.51 -9.94
CA LEU A 101 -0.28 -9.69 -9.09
C LEU A 101 -0.51 -10.81 -8.07
N ALA A 102 -1.69 -10.86 -7.44
CA ALA A 102 -2.05 -11.93 -6.51
C ALA A 102 -2.02 -13.31 -7.19
N GLU A 103 -2.49 -13.43 -8.44
CA GLU A 103 -2.37 -14.65 -9.24
C GLU A 103 -0.91 -15.04 -9.49
N ARG A 104 -0.05 -14.09 -9.90
CA ARG A 104 1.38 -14.35 -10.11
C ARG A 104 2.05 -14.86 -8.83
N ILE A 105 1.73 -14.26 -7.68
CA ILE A 105 2.28 -14.68 -6.40
C ILE A 105 1.78 -16.08 -6.02
N ARG A 106 0.47 -16.33 -6.14
CA ARG A 106 -0.12 -17.64 -5.82
C ARG A 106 0.46 -18.77 -6.67
N ALA A 107 0.79 -18.48 -7.92
CA ALA A 107 1.41 -19.45 -8.83
C ALA A 107 2.81 -19.91 -8.39
N THR A 108 3.48 -19.19 -7.49
CA THR A 108 4.80 -19.57 -6.97
C THR A 108 4.75 -20.24 -5.60
N LEU A 109 3.57 -20.32 -4.97
CA LEU A 109 3.43 -20.90 -3.64
C LEU A 109 3.51 -22.44 -3.70
N PRO A 110 4.36 -23.07 -2.86
CA PRO A 110 4.38 -24.51 -2.72
C PRO A 110 3.13 -25.01 -2.01
N ALA A 111 2.76 -26.27 -2.23
CA ALA A 111 1.69 -26.87 -1.47
C ALA A 111 2.11 -27.03 0.02
N PRO A 112 1.17 -27.03 0.98
CA PRO A 112 1.51 -27.19 2.40
C PRO A 112 2.34 -28.44 2.73
N GLU A 113 2.10 -29.54 2.02
CA GLU A 113 2.88 -30.77 2.13
C GLU A 113 4.36 -30.60 1.74
N ASP A 114 4.66 -29.72 0.78
CA ASP A 114 6.02 -29.50 0.25
C ASP A 114 6.89 -28.64 1.18
N VAL A 115 6.29 -27.98 2.17
CA VAL A 115 7.01 -27.19 3.19
C VAL A 115 7.10 -27.90 4.55
N THR A 116 6.60 -29.14 4.64
CA THR A 116 6.61 -29.90 5.89
C THR A 116 8.04 -30.11 6.39
N GLY A 117 8.27 -29.83 7.67
CA GLY A 117 9.58 -29.95 8.32
C GLY A 117 10.53 -28.76 8.11
N ARG A 118 10.10 -27.69 7.43
CA ARG A 118 10.81 -26.41 7.35
C ARG A 118 10.38 -25.46 8.47
N GLY A 119 11.30 -24.95 9.27
CA GLY A 119 10.96 -24.09 10.42
C GLY A 119 10.45 -24.87 11.64
N GLY A 120 9.84 -24.16 12.60
CA GLY A 120 9.36 -24.72 13.86
C GLY A 120 7.87 -25.06 13.85
N ASP A 121 7.37 -25.53 15.00
CA ASP A 121 5.98 -25.95 15.18
C ASP A 121 4.97 -24.84 14.85
N PHE A 122 5.33 -23.59 15.13
CA PHE A 122 4.47 -22.44 14.86
C PHE A 122 4.28 -22.22 13.36
N GLU A 123 5.36 -22.19 12.58
CA GLU A 123 5.31 -21.96 11.14
C GLU A 123 4.62 -23.13 10.42
N GLN A 124 4.90 -24.36 10.87
CA GLN A 124 4.25 -25.57 10.38
C GLN A 124 2.73 -25.55 10.59
N ALA A 125 2.27 -25.00 11.72
CA ALA A 125 0.84 -24.82 11.96
C ALA A 125 0.26 -23.62 11.17
N LEU A 126 1.04 -22.57 10.94
CA LEU A 126 0.58 -21.33 10.33
C LEU A 126 0.46 -21.43 8.81
N TYR A 127 1.46 -22.00 8.13
CA TYR A 127 1.53 -21.99 6.67
C TYR A 127 0.30 -22.58 5.97
N PRO A 128 -0.22 -23.76 6.37
CA PRO A 128 -1.41 -24.31 5.72
C PRO A 128 -2.63 -23.39 5.78
N ARG A 129 -2.77 -22.61 6.86
CA ARG A 129 -3.90 -21.67 7.05
C ARG A 129 -3.77 -20.46 6.15
N VAL A 130 -2.58 -19.86 6.13
CA VAL A 130 -2.29 -18.70 5.28
C VAL A 130 -2.35 -19.09 3.79
N HIS A 131 -1.82 -20.25 3.43
CA HIS A 131 -1.94 -20.80 2.08
C HIS A 131 -3.41 -20.98 1.69
N ALA A 132 -4.24 -21.56 2.57
CA ALA A 132 -5.67 -21.71 2.32
C ALA A 132 -6.39 -20.36 2.16
N MET A 133 -6.01 -19.33 2.92
CA MET A 133 -6.52 -17.97 2.74
C MET A 133 -6.14 -17.40 1.37
N ALA A 134 -4.87 -17.49 0.98
CA ALA A 134 -4.40 -17.02 -0.32
C ALA A 134 -5.10 -17.73 -1.49
N MET A 135 -5.33 -19.04 -1.36
CA MET A 135 -6.05 -19.81 -2.38
C MET A 135 -7.57 -19.63 -2.33
N GLY A 136 -8.10 -19.17 -1.19
CA GLY A 136 -9.50 -18.87 -0.98
C GLY A 136 -9.94 -17.71 -1.86
N LEU A 137 -10.63 -18.00 -2.95
CA LEU A 137 -11.30 -16.99 -3.75
C LEU A 137 -12.59 -16.58 -3.03
N SER A 138 -12.59 -15.39 -2.40
CA SER A 138 -13.73 -14.57 -1.90
C SER A 138 -14.94 -15.29 -1.28
N ALA A 139 -15.39 -14.83 -0.10
CA ALA A 139 -16.54 -15.40 0.62
C ALA A 139 -17.92 -15.10 -0.01
N GLY A 140 -17.97 -14.41 -1.15
CA GLY A 140 -19.20 -14.03 -1.85
C GLY A 140 -19.03 -12.69 -2.59
N PRO A 141 -20.09 -12.11 -3.18
CA PRO A 141 -19.98 -10.81 -3.81
C PRO A 141 -19.96 -9.71 -2.74
N ASP A 142 -18.79 -9.51 -2.13
CA ASP A 142 -18.57 -8.63 -0.97
C ASP A 142 -19.00 -7.16 -1.21
N CYS A 143 -19.11 -6.77 -2.49
CA CYS A 143 -19.47 -5.42 -2.93
C CYS A 143 -20.88 -5.29 -3.52
N ASP A 144 -21.71 -6.34 -3.44
CA ASP A 144 -23.09 -6.28 -3.91
C ASP A 144 -23.99 -5.45 -2.98
N GLY A 145 -24.95 -4.74 -3.57
CA GLY A 145 -25.87 -3.85 -2.84
C GLY A 145 -25.31 -2.47 -2.53
N ASP A 146 -24.06 -2.19 -2.89
CA ASP A 146 -23.44 -0.88 -2.69
C ASP A 146 -23.87 0.15 -3.74
N ILE A 147 -23.76 1.44 -3.41
CA ILE A 147 -24.02 2.52 -4.37
C ILE A 147 -22.92 2.52 -5.46
N PRO A 148 -23.22 2.91 -6.71
CA PRO A 148 -22.26 2.82 -7.83
C PRO A 148 -20.87 3.40 -7.51
N GLN A 149 -20.82 4.58 -6.88
CA GLN A 149 -19.57 5.25 -6.53
C GLN A 149 -18.72 4.51 -5.49
N ARG A 150 -19.35 3.74 -4.60
CA ARG A 150 -18.64 2.92 -3.61
C ARG A 150 -18.32 1.53 -4.12
N ARG A 151 -19.07 1.05 -5.11
CA ARG A 151 -18.91 -0.30 -5.64
C ARG A 151 -17.52 -0.53 -6.23
N THR A 152 -17.02 0.38 -7.07
CA THR A 152 -15.69 0.24 -7.68
C THR A 152 -14.57 0.37 -6.65
N TRP A 153 -14.76 1.24 -5.64
CA TRP A 153 -13.84 1.35 -4.52
C TRP A 153 -13.79 0.05 -3.71
N CYS A 154 -14.95 -0.53 -3.38
CA CYS A 154 -15.04 -1.82 -2.69
C CYS A 154 -14.36 -2.93 -3.50
N ILE A 155 -14.61 -3.02 -4.81
CA ILE A 155 -14.00 -4.04 -5.68
C ILE A 155 -12.47 -3.99 -5.60
N ALA A 156 -11.92 -2.77 -5.66
CA ALA A 156 -10.49 -2.56 -5.60
C ALA A 156 -9.92 -2.76 -4.18
N TRP A 157 -10.69 -2.45 -3.14
CA TRP A 157 -10.35 -2.79 -1.76
C TRP A 157 -10.25 -4.30 -1.55
N GLU A 158 -11.21 -5.06 -2.06
CA GLU A 158 -11.20 -6.52 -1.95
C GLU A 158 -10.12 -7.18 -2.80
N ALA A 159 -9.80 -6.62 -3.98
CA ALA A 159 -8.62 -7.05 -4.74
C ALA A 159 -7.32 -6.85 -3.94
N ASN A 160 -7.19 -5.73 -3.22
CA ASN A 160 -6.07 -5.51 -2.31
C ASN A 160 -6.04 -6.53 -1.16
N ASN A 161 -7.18 -6.87 -0.56
CA ASN A 161 -7.22 -7.89 0.50
C ASN A 161 -6.75 -9.25 0.00
N ARG A 162 -7.24 -9.70 -1.17
CA ARG A 162 -6.77 -10.94 -1.80
C ARG A 162 -5.27 -10.92 -2.09
N LEU A 163 -4.75 -9.79 -2.57
CA LEU A 163 -3.32 -9.61 -2.75
C LEU A 163 -2.55 -9.70 -1.42
N ARG A 164 -3.07 -9.10 -0.34
CA ARG A 164 -2.44 -9.18 0.98
C ARG A 164 -2.36 -10.60 1.49
N ASP A 165 -3.41 -11.41 1.28
CA ASP A 165 -3.38 -12.84 1.64
C ASP A 165 -2.33 -13.60 0.83
N ALA A 166 -2.23 -13.34 -0.49
CA ALA A 166 -1.19 -13.92 -1.34
C ALA A 166 0.23 -13.52 -0.90
N VAL A 167 0.45 -12.23 -0.58
CA VAL A 167 1.74 -11.73 -0.10
C VAL A 167 2.08 -12.32 1.27
N LEU A 168 1.11 -12.46 2.18
CA LEU A 168 1.32 -13.10 3.48
C LEU A 168 1.81 -14.54 3.32
N ALA A 169 1.16 -15.31 2.43
CA ALA A 169 1.56 -16.67 2.12
C ALA A 169 2.97 -16.74 1.53
N TRP A 170 3.30 -15.83 0.62
CA TRP A 170 4.63 -15.74 0.03
C TRP A 170 5.69 -15.36 1.06
N GLN A 171 5.44 -14.36 1.92
CA GLN A 171 6.37 -13.94 2.97
C GLN A 171 6.69 -15.10 3.92
N LEU A 172 5.69 -15.89 4.30
CA LEU A 172 5.90 -17.06 5.15
C LEU A 172 6.64 -18.19 4.42
N ALA A 173 6.28 -18.50 3.17
CA ALA A 173 7.03 -19.46 2.36
C ALA A 173 8.49 -19.03 2.16
N ARG A 174 8.71 -17.73 1.96
CA ARG A 174 10.02 -17.12 1.74
C ARG A 174 10.87 -17.17 3.01
N TYR A 175 10.26 -16.91 4.17
CA TYR A 175 10.89 -17.10 5.48
C TYR A 175 11.33 -18.56 5.72
N LEU A 176 10.51 -19.52 5.27
CA LEU A 176 10.83 -20.96 5.30
C LEU A 176 11.79 -21.43 4.20
N ASP A 177 12.34 -20.48 3.43
CA ASP A 177 13.24 -20.73 2.30
C ASP A 177 12.65 -21.71 1.25
N ALA A 178 11.33 -21.70 1.11
CA ALA A 178 10.59 -22.60 0.22
C ALA A 178 10.25 -21.97 -1.14
N VAL A 179 10.41 -20.66 -1.27
CA VAL A 179 10.23 -19.91 -2.52
C VAL A 179 11.35 -18.93 -2.73
N GLU A 180 11.57 -18.59 -4.00
CA GLU A 180 12.51 -17.58 -4.43
C GLU A 180 12.10 -16.17 -3.99
N THR A 181 13.07 -15.24 -4.03
CA THR A 181 12.80 -13.82 -3.82
C THR A 181 11.79 -13.28 -4.84
N ALA A 182 11.10 -12.19 -4.49
CA ALA A 182 10.09 -11.56 -5.35
C ALA A 182 10.59 -11.22 -6.76
N VAL A 183 11.85 -10.79 -6.84
CA VAL A 183 12.52 -10.41 -8.10
C VAL A 183 12.83 -11.64 -8.94
N VAL A 184 13.37 -12.70 -8.33
CA VAL A 184 13.67 -13.97 -9.04
C VAL A 184 12.38 -14.66 -9.48
N ALA A 185 11.33 -14.61 -8.66
CA ALA A 185 9.99 -15.08 -8.99
C ALA A 185 9.29 -14.23 -10.07
N GLY A 186 9.86 -13.08 -10.44
CA GLY A 186 9.41 -12.27 -11.57
C GLY A 186 8.14 -11.46 -11.33
N TRP A 187 7.75 -11.24 -10.07
CA TRP A 187 6.56 -10.44 -9.75
C TRP A 187 6.88 -9.04 -9.19
N ALA A 188 8.14 -8.77 -8.85
CA ALA A 188 8.64 -7.45 -8.46
C ALA A 188 9.91 -7.10 -9.22
N GLU A 189 10.17 -5.81 -9.40
CA GLU A 189 11.42 -5.25 -9.90
C GLU A 189 12.33 -4.80 -8.76
N VAL A 190 13.63 -4.60 -9.05
CA VAL A 190 14.55 -4.02 -8.06
C VAL A 190 14.25 -2.52 -7.92
N PRO A 191 13.77 -2.04 -6.77
CA PRO A 191 13.47 -0.62 -6.63
C PRO A 191 14.75 0.21 -6.61
N PRO A 192 14.69 1.49 -7.03
CA PRO A 192 15.83 2.37 -6.96
C PRO A 192 16.33 2.51 -5.51
N PRO A 193 17.65 2.66 -5.30
CA PRO A 193 18.21 2.78 -3.96
C PRO A 193 17.66 4.03 -3.25
N LYS A 194 17.07 3.84 -2.06
CA LYS A 194 16.66 4.97 -1.20
C LYS A 194 17.91 5.69 -0.70
N ARG A 195 18.14 6.90 -1.21
CA ARG A 195 19.17 7.80 -0.68
C ARG A 195 18.68 8.41 0.63
N PRO A 196 19.54 8.53 1.66
CA PRO A 196 19.21 9.33 2.84
C PRO A 196 18.81 10.74 2.40
N GLN A 197 17.66 11.21 2.88
CA GLN A 197 17.32 12.62 2.71
C GLN A 197 18.23 13.43 3.65
N ALA A 198 18.76 14.54 3.15
CA ALA A 198 19.45 15.48 4.01
C ALA A 198 18.44 15.95 5.06
N ARG A 199 18.81 15.83 6.35
CA ARG A 199 18.01 16.44 7.41
C ARG A 199 18.02 17.94 7.16
N ASP A 200 16.85 18.59 7.18
CA ASP A 200 16.78 20.04 7.09
C ASP A 200 17.73 20.62 8.14
N GLY A 201 18.61 21.53 7.71
CA GLY A 201 19.61 22.14 8.57
C GLY A 201 18.90 22.91 9.67
N HIS A 202 18.81 22.30 10.85
CA HIS A 202 18.52 23.04 12.06
C HIS A 202 19.79 23.84 12.35
N GLU A 203 19.80 25.11 11.98
CA GLU A 203 20.67 26.11 12.61
C GLU A 203 20.19 26.17 14.07
N ASP A 204 20.93 25.49 14.94
CA ASP A 204 20.84 25.69 16.38
C ASP A 204 21.48 27.06 16.67
N ASP A 205 20.68 28.12 16.62
CA ASP A 205 21.01 29.45 17.16
C ASP A 205 20.84 29.49 18.69
#